data_AF-A0A0F4IA76-F1
#
_entry.id   AF-A0A0F4IA76-F1
#
_cell.length_a   1.000
_cell.length_b   1.000
_cell.length_c   1.000
_cell.angle_alpha   90.00
_cell.angle_beta   90.00
_cell.angle_gamma   90.00
#
_symmetry.space_group_name_H-M   'P 1'
#
loop_
_entity.id
_entity.type
_entity.pdbx_description
1 polymer ?
#
loop_
_entity_poly.entity_id
_entity_poly.type
_entity_poly.pdbx_seq_one_letter_code
_entity_poly.pdbx_strand_id
1 'polypeptide(L)' 'TFTNTGTIAARSGTVSFATHVIGALGIDWATVTTTQPLPAPIAGLTSRTQTYTVCVEAWRVPLGMHVETLGVTATWS' A
#
# COMPACT_ATOMS: atom_id res chain seq x y z
N THR A 1 -1.11 -8.53 5.34
CA THR A 1 -0.29 -9.76 5.41
C THR A 1 0.13 -10.14 4.02
N PHE A 2 1.39 -10.55 3.84
CA PHE A 2 1.88 -11.11 2.59
C PHE A 2 2.09 -12.61 2.78
N THR A 3 1.57 -13.40 1.85
CA THR A 3 1.70 -14.85 1.85
C THR A 3 2.44 -15.26 0.59
N ASN A 4 3.62 -15.85 0.74
CA ASN A 4 4.37 -16.40 -0.38
C ASN A 4 3.86 -17.82 -0.65
N THR A 5 3.11 -18.00 -1.73
CA THR A 5 2.58 -19.30 -2.16
C THR A 5 3.57 -20.11 -2.99
N GLY A 6 4.72 -19.54 -3.35
CA GLY A 6 5.82 -20.23 -4.02
C GLY A 6 6.67 -21.05 -3.04
N THR A 7 7.55 -21.89 -3.58
CA THR A 7 8.48 -22.72 -2.80
C THR A 7 9.82 -22.04 -2.52
N ILE A 8 10.14 -20.97 -3.23
CA ILE A 8 11.38 -20.19 -3.09
C ILE A 8 11.08 -18.90 -2.33
N ALA A 9 12.04 -18.42 -1.54
CA ALA A 9 11.92 -17.16 -0.82
C ALA A 9 11.84 -15.96 -1.78
N ALA A 10 10.88 -15.07 -1.55
CA ALA A 10 10.88 -13.72 -2.11
C ALA A 10 11.93 -12.90 -1.35
N ARG A 11 13.01 -12.51 -2.03
CA ARG A 11 14.22 -11.94 -1.40
C ARG A 11 14.16 -10.42 -1.30
N SER A 12 13.45 -9.80 -2.23
CA SER A 12 13.22 -8.36 -2.26
C SER A 12 11.91 -8.05 -2.95
N GLY A 13 11.40 -6.84 -2.72
CA GLY A 13 10.23 -6.36 -3.41
C GLY A 13 9.69 -5.08 -2.79
N THR A 14 8.66 -4.55 -3.42
CA THR A 14 8.00 -3.32 -3.02
C THR A 14 6.50 -3.53 -2.96
N VAL A 15 5.86 -2.90 -1.99
CA VAL A 15 4.41 -2.72 -1.93
C VAL A 15 4.08 -1.27 -2.23
N SER A 16 3.09 -1.04 -3.08
CA SER A 16 2.56 0.27 -3.43
C SER A 16 1.12 0.38 -2.93
N PHE A 17 0.84 1.47 -2.22
CA PHE A 17 -0.48 1.83 -1.71
C PHE A 17 -1.04 2.97 -2.55
N ALA A 18 -2.25 2.80 -3.06
CA ALA A 18 -3.02 3.85 -3.70
C ALA A 18 -3.98 4.48 -2.67
N THR A 19 -3.67 5.70 -2.25
CA THR A 19 -4.50 6.49 -1.35
C THR A 19 -5.28 7.52 -2.15
N HIS A 20 -6.61 7.36 -2.17
CA HIS A 20 -7.54 8.22 -2.88
C HIS A 20 -7.98 9.35 -1.95
N VAL A 21 -7.99 10.57 -2.46
CA VAL A 21 -8.56 11.74 -1.79
C VAL A 21 -9.98 11.91 -2.30
N ILE A 22 -10.93 11.64 -1.42
CA ILE A 22 -12.34 11.65 -1.73
C ILE A 22 -12.94 12.99 -1.30
N GLY A 23 -13.55 13.68 -2.27
CA GLY A 23 -14.24 14.94 -2.04
C GLY A 23 -15.57 14.75 -1.30
N ALA A 24 -16.14 15.86 -0.80
CA ALA A 24 -17.40 15.86 -0.03
C ALA A 24 -18.61 15.22 -0.75
N LEU A 25 -18.56 15.07 -2.08
CA LEU A 25 -19.59 14.42 -2.90
C LEU A 25 -19.27 12.95 -3.25
N GLY A 26 -18.24 12.35 -2.64
CA GLY A 26 -17.78 10.99 -2.95
C GLY A 26 -16.97 10.88 -4.25
N ILE A 27 -16.60 12.00 -4.86
CA ILE A 27 -15.79 12.05 -6.09
C ILE A 27 -14.33 11.79 -5.73
N ASP A 28 -13.61 10.99 -6.51
CA ASP A 28 -12.16 10.86 -6.41
C ASP A 28 -11.47 12.06 -7.08
N TRP A 29 -10.81 12.89 -6.27
CA TRP A 29 -10.12 14.09 -6.74
C TRP A 29 -8.64 13.85 -7.06
N ALA A 30 -8.02 12.88 -6.37
CA ALA A 30 -6.60 12.60 -6.54
C ALA A 30 -6.24 11.22 -5.97
N THR A 31 -5.34 10.53 -6.65
CA THR A 31 -4.67 9.34 -6.09
C THR A 31 -3.21 9.65 -5.77
N VAL A 32 -2.80 9.41 -4.52
CA VAL A 32 -1.42 9.48 -4.06
C VAL A 32 -0.88 8.06 -3.92
N THR A 33 0.17 7.73 -4.67
CA THR A 33 0.84 6.43 -4.56
C THR A 33 2.04 6.51 -3.62
N THR A 34 2.06 5.65 -2.60
CA THR A 34 3.22 5.49 -1.70
C THR A 34 3.81 4.10 -1.86
N THR A 35 5.12 4.02 -2.07
CA THR A 35 5.84 2.74 -2.21
C THR A 35 6.75 2.48 -1.02
N GLN A 36 6.72 1.27 -0.48
CA GLN A 36 7.54 0.83 0.66
C GLN A 36 8.11 -0.57 0.40
N PRO A 37 9.25 -0.93 1.01
CA PRO A 37 9.81 -2.27 0.85
C PRO A 37 8.90 -3.34 1.47
N LEU A 38 8.85 -4.52 0.83
CA LEU A 38 8.25 -5.72 1.44
C LEU A 38 9.03 -6.14 2.69
N PRO A 39 8.42 -6.88 3.64
CA PRO A 39 9.12 -7.38 4.83
C PRO A 39 9.97 -8.62 4.49
N ALA A 40 10.84 -8.46 3.49
CA ALA A 40 11.66 -9.51 2.91
C ALA A 40 12.85 -9.88 3.82
N PRO A 41 13.38 -11.11 3.71
CA PRO A 41 12.88 -12.19 2.88
C PRO A 41 11.59 -12.82 3.44
N ILE A 42 10.71 -13.27 2.54
CA ILE A 42 9.51 -14.07 2.88
C ILE A 42 9.76 -15.48 2.36
N ALA A 43 10.02 -16.43 3.26
CA ALA A 43 10.27 -17.83 2.89
C ALA A 43 9.10 -18.43 2.12
N GLY A 44 9.38 -19.41 1.27
CA GLY A 44 8.34 -20.12 0.52
C GLY A 44 7.32 -20.77 1.45
N LEU A 45 6.05 -20.74 1.06
CA LEU A 45 4.91 -21.28 1.82
C LEU A 45 4.72 -20.65 3.21
N THR A 46 5.24 -19.43 3.43
CA THR A 46 5.07 -18.69 4.70
C THR A 46 4.39 -17.36 4.50
N SER A 47 3.90 -16.80 5.61
CA SER A 47 3.31 -15.47 5.66
C SER A 47 4.13 -14.54 6.56
N ARG A 48 4.17 -13.26 6.20
CA ARG A 48 4.66 -12.18 7.06
C ARG A 48 3.66 -11.03 7.13
N THR A 49 3.52 -10.48 8.32
CA THR A 49 2.68 -9.30 8.59
C THR A 49 3.58 -8.13 8.95
N GLN A 50 3.32 -7.00 8.30
CA GLN A 50 3.99 -5.73 8.54
C GLN A 50 2.93 -4.64 8.51
N THR A 51 3.01 -3.71 9.45
CA THR A 51 2.23 -2.47 9.42
C THR A 51 3.05 -1.39 8.72
N TYR A 52 2.41 -0.65 7.82
CA TYR A 52 3.02 0.44 7.09
C TYR A 52 2.30 1.75 7.41
N THR A 53 3.08 2.81 7.62
CA THR A 53 2.56 4.16 7.74
C THR A 53 2.53 4.80 6.37
N VAL A 54 1.34 5.14 5.89
CA VAL A 54 1.15 5.86 4.62
C VAL A 54 0.74 7.29 4.94
N CYS A 55 1.46 8.25 4.38
CA CYS A 55 1.25 9.67 4.64
C CYS A 55 0.72 10.36 3.38
N VAL A 56 -0.21 11.29 3.56
CA VAL A 56 -0.65 12.24 2.53
C VAL A 56 -0.42 13.63 3.09
N GLU A 57 0.10 14.55 2.27
CA GLU A 57 0.31 15.92 2.74
C GLU A 57 -1.05 16.58 3.04
N ALA A 58 -1.16 17.24 4.20
CA ALA A 58 -2.44 17.78 4.69
C ALA A 58 -3.14 18.72 3.71
N TRP A 59 -2.38 19.52 2.93
CA TRP A 59 -2.94 20.43 1.94
C TRP A 59 -3.68 19.70 0.79
N ARG A 60 -3.39 18.42 0.57
CA ARG A 60 -4.09 17.57 -0.40
C ARG A 60 -5.43 17.08 0.10
N VAL A 61 -5.75 17.24 1.39
CA VAL A 61 -7.02 16.84 1.99
C VAL A 61 -7.71 18.06 2.60
N PRO A 62 -8.34 18.92 1.77
CA PRO A 62 -9.12 20.06 2.23
C PRO A 62 -10.26 19.68 3.18
N LEU A 63 -10.81 20.68 3.89
CA LEU A 63 -11.97 20.50 4.75
C LEU A 63 -13.15 19.87 3.98
N GLY A 64 -13.77 18.86 4.59
CA GLY A 64 -14.87 18.10 3.98
C GLY A 64 -14.40 16.96 3.05
N MET A 65 -13.09 16.78 2.88
CA MET A 65 -12.52 15.62 2.18
C MET A 65 -11.96 14.61 3.18
N HIS A 66 -11.78 13.38 2.72
CA HIS A 66 -11.10 12.32 3.47
C HIS A 66 -10.23 11.46 2.56
N VAL A 67 -9.47 10.54 3.15
CA VAL A 67 -8.62 9.60 2.40
C VAL A 67 -9.12 8.18 2.53
N GLU A 68 -9.02 7.42 1.45
CA GLU A 68 -9.31 5.99 1.42
C GLU A 68 -8.15 5.24 0.76
N THR A 69 -7.70 4.14 1.37
CA THR A 69 -6.69 3.27 0.73
C THR A 69 -7.40 2.12 0.05
N LEU A 70 -7.57 2.22 -1.27
CA LEU A 70 -8.40 1.28 -2.06
C LEU A 70 -7.58 0.30 -2.90
N GLY A 71 -6.28 0.56 -3.08
CA GLY A 71 -5.39 -0.30 -3.86
C GLY A 71 -4.11 -0.65 -3.12
N VAL A 72 -3.77 -1.94 -3.11
CA VAL A 72 -2.47 -2.44 -2.67
C VAL A 72 -1.91 -3.37 -3.74
N THR A 73 -0.76 -3.01 -4.29
CA THR A 73 -0.04 -3.85 -5.26
C THR A 73 1.34 -4.19 -4.72
N ALA A 74 1.82 -5.39 -5.01
CA ALA A 74 3.16 -5.81 -4.62
C ALA A 74 3.90 -6.39 -5.81
N THR A 75 5.20 -6.12 -5.88
CA THR A 75 6.14 -6.69 -6.85
C THR A 75 7.32 -7.27 -6.09
N TRP A 76 7.84 -8.41 -6.52
CA TRP A 76 8.90 -9.11 -5.81
C TRP A 76 9.77 -9.96 -6.74
N SER A 77 10.92 -10.36 -6.22
CA SER A 77 11.90 -11.25 -6.85
C SER A 77 12.48 -12.24 -5.83
#